data_AF-A0A940V1D1-F1
#
_entry.id   AF-A0A940V1D1-F1
#
_cell.length_a   1.000
_cell.length_b   1.000
_cell.length_c   1.000
_cell.angle_alpha   90.00
_cell.angle_beta   90.00
_cell.angle_gamma   90.00
#
_symmetry.space_group_name_H-M   'P 1'
#
loop_
_entity.id
_entity.type
_entity.pdbx_description
1 polymer ?
#
loop_
_entity_poly.entity_id
_entity_poly.type
_entity_poly.pdbx_seq_one_letter_code
_entity_poly.pdbx_strand_id
1 'polypeptide(L)'
;MKGDRNEVDNVGIITADEIKLILDRYRIGKKPLAKLLGWGETTIIRYMEGDTPTNEYSNKLKAILDDPEFYYDLLCKKKECLTGVAFKKSKKAVMSKIMASKIYAVAYYIVNKCNAEICPSYIQFLLYYSQVYSLALYEKELFQEECGVNNEHMPFLKLYEGMKRCGIHILEGGEEYLAHEEIDLIDAVMDAFTWYGPKALIAMTTYEKSLMKISRDKYNNKIIAKDTLKTYFKDILEHYQIKGIKEISKYPDQRILDIKELSK
;
A
#
# COMPACT_ATOMS: atom_id res chain seq x y z
N MET A 1 -6.68 18.83 52.20
CA MET A 1 -7.98 18.31 51.75
C MET A 1 -8.02 18.46 50.24
N LYS A 2 -8.21 17.33 49.54
CA LYS A 2 -8.42 17.13 48.10
C LYS A 2 -7.42 17.81 47.15
N GLY A 3 -6.39 17.04 46.81
CA GLY A 3 -5.64 17.23 45.58
C GLY A 3 -6.53 16.96 44.37
N ASP A 4 -6.45 17.88 43.42
CA ASP A 4 -7.06 17.78 42.11
C ASP A 4 -6.25 16.75 41.30
N ARG A 5 -6.70 15.50 41.38
CA ARG A 5 -6.26 14.41 40.50
C ARG A 5 -7.38 14.23 39.49
N ASN A 6 -7.22 14.80 38.29
CA ASN A 6 -7.85 14.33 37.05
C ASN A 6 -7.36 15.08 35.79
N GLU A 7 -6.09 15.49 35.74
CA GLU A 7 -5.38 15.56 34.46
C GLU A 7 -4.66 14.23 34.27
N VAL A 8 -5.43 13.18 34.00
CA VAL A 8 -4.85 11.96 33.43
C VAL A 8 -4.87 12.18 31.94
N ASP A 9 -3.68 12.32 31.37
CA ASP A 9 -3.40 12.45 29.95
C ASP A 9 -4.36 11.61 29.09
N ASN A 10 -5.28 12.29 28.42
CA ASN A 10 -6.27 11.70 27.50
C ASN A 10 -5.61 11.28 26.16
N VAL A 11 -4.30 11.05 26.17
CA VAL A 11 -3.45 10.70 25.01
C VAL A 11 -3.66 9.22 24.70
N GLY A 12 -4.85 8.85 24.25
CA GLY A 12 -5.17 7.45 23.99
C GLY A 12 -6.64 7.15 23.78
N ILE A 13 -7.53 7.88 24.44
CA ILE A 13 -8.98 7.69 24.29
C ILE A 13 -9.45 8.29 22.96
N ILE A 14 -10.39 7.62 22.30
CA ILE A 14 -11.04 8.16 21.10
C ILE A 14 -12.16 9.12 21.48
N THR A 15 -12.24 10.24 20.78
CA THR A 15 -13.23 11.29 20.98
C THR A 15 -14.50 11.05 20.14
N ALA A 16 -15.60 11.69 20.53
CA ALA A 16 -16.85 11.68 19.74
C ALA A 16 -16.65 12.25 18.33
N ASP A 17 -15.79 13.26 18.17
CA ASP A 17 -15.45 13.84 16.87
C ASP A 17 -14.65 12.89 15.98
N GLU A 18 -13.68 12.16 16.54
CA GLU A 18 -12.97 11.10 15.83
C GLU A 18 -13.91 9.97 15.39
N ILE A 19 -14.87 9.56 16.23
CA ILE A 19 -15.90 8.59 15.86
C ILE A 19 -16.76 9.15 14.72
N LYS A 20 -17.17 10.42 14.78
CA LYS A 20 -17.93 11.09 13.72
C LYS A 20 -17.15 11.08 12.40
N LEU A 21 -15.85 11.35 12.44
CA LEU A 21 -14.97 11.26 11.26
C LEU A 21 -14.96 9.85 10.65
N ILE A 22 -14.96 8.79 11.46
CA ILE A 22 -15.06 7.40 10.96
C ILE A 22 -16.38 7.20 10.19
N LEU A 23 -17.50 7.59 10.81
CA LEU A 23 -18.84 7.40 10.24
C LEU A 23 -18.99 8.15 8.91
N ASP A 24 -18.52 9.40 8.86
CA ASP A 24 -18.59 10.25 7.68
C ASP A 24 -17.64 9.74 6.58
N ARG A 25 -16.38 9.45 6.93
CA ARG A 25 -15.34 8.99 6.00
C ARG A 25 -15.73 7.70 5.31
N TYR A 26 -16.23 6.73 6.06
CA TYR A 26 -16.58 5.41 5.52
C TYR A 26 -18.07 5.25 5.23
N ARG A 27 -18.85 6.33 5.34
CA ARG A 27 -20.29 6.35 5.06
C ARG A 27 -21.04 5.19 5.74
N ILE A 28 -20.67 4.90 6.98
CA ILE A 28 -21.23 3.80 7.78
C ILE A 28 -22.05 4.38 8.95
N GLY A 29 -23.18 3.76 9.26
CA GLY A 29 -24.02 4.19 10.38
C GLY A 29 -23.52 3.70 11.73
N LYS A 30 -23.95 4.33 12.82
CA LYS A 30 -23.57 3.99 14.21
C LYS A 30 -23.84 2.51 14.55
N LYS A 31 -25.06 2.04 14.30
CA LYS A 31 -25.46 0.64 14.53
C LYS A 31 -24.71 -0.35 13.60
N PRO A 32 -24.63 -0.11 12.28
CA PRO A 32 -23.76 -0.89 11.39
C PRO A 32 -22.31 -1.02 11.87
N LEU A 33 -21.69 0.09 12.30
CA LEU A 33 -20.31 0.09 12.79
C LEU A 33 -20.18 -0.74 14.09
N ALA A 34 -21.10 -0.58 15.04
CA ALA A 34 -21.13 -1.38 16.26
C ALA A 34 -21.22 -2.88 15.94
N LYS A 35 -22.12 -3.27 15.04
CA LYS A 35 -22.29 -4.66 14.61
C LYS A 35 -21.05 -5.21 13.91
N LEU A 36 -20.42 -4.41 13.04
CA LEU A 36 -19.15 -4.75 12.39
C LEU A 36 -18.04 -4.99 13.43
N LEU A 37 -18.02 -4.21 14.50
CA LEU A 37 -17.02 -4.38 15.57
C LEU A 37 -17.32 -5.58 16.48
N GLY A 38 -18.52 -6.15 16.41
CA GLY A 38 -19.02 -7.18 17.32
C GLY A 38 -19.47 -6.61 18.66
N TRP A 39 -19.87 -5.34 18.69
CA TRP A 39 -20.28 -4.62 19.89
C TRP A 39 -21.79 -4.48 19.97
N GLY A 40 -22.31 -4.16 21.16
CA GLY A 40 -23.72 -3.83 21.36
C GLY A 40 -24.15 -2.62 20.51
N GLU A 41 -25.36 -2.65 19.97
CA GLU A 41 -25.84 -1.65 18.99
C GLU A 41 -25.77 -0.19 19.48
N THR A 42 -25.91 0.02 20.79
CA THR A 42 -25.89 1.34 21.42
C THR A 42 -24.50 1.81 21.81
N THR A 43 -23.46 0.97 21.71
CA THR A 43 -22.10 1.31 22.15
C THR A 43 -21.54 2.54 21.42
N ILE A 44 -21.63 2.58 20.09
CA ILE A 44 -21.16 3.74 19.31
C ILE A 44 -21.99 4.98 19.61
N ILE A 45 -23.30 4.81 19.86
CA ILE A 45 -24.20 5.93 20.18
C ILE A 45 -23.78 6.57 21.51
N ARG A 46 -23.60 5.75 22.55
CA ARG A 46 -23.17 6.17 23.89
C ARG A 46 -21.86 6.96 23.85
N TYR A 47 -20.85 6.46 23.13
CA TYR A 47 -19.57 7.16 23.03
C TYR A 47 -19.67 8.51 22.33
N MET A 48 -20.59 8.65 21.37
CA MET A 48 -20.86 9.94 20.75
C MET A 48 -21.68 10.88 21.65
N GLU A 49 -22.36 10.36 22.67
CA GLU A 49 -23.17 11.12 23.64
C GLU A 49 -22.40 11.48 24.91
N GLY A 50 -21.14 11.05 25.03
CA GLY A 50 -20.22 11.46 26.10
C GLY A 50 -19.71 10.31 26.98
N ASP A 51 -20.15 9.07 26.77
CA ASP A 51 -19.59 7.92 27.49
C ASP A 51 -18.11 7.73 27.11
N THR A 52 -17.24 7.57 28.11
CA THR A 52 -15.81 7.31 27.90
C THR A 52 -15.59 5.86 27.46
N PRO A 53 -15.04 5.60 26.25
CA PRO A 53 -14.69 4.26 25.82
C PRO A 53 -13.53 3.68 26.63
N THR A 54 -13.46 2.36 26.72
CA THR A 54 -12.25 1.70 27.25
C THR A 54 -11.07 1.88 26.29
N ASN A 55 -9.85 1.64 26.78
CA ASN A 55 -8.65 1.66 25.92
C ASN A 55 -8.74 0.66 24.77
N GLU A 56 -9.27 -0.54 25.01
CA GLU A 56 -9.45 -1.55 23.95
C GLU A 56 -10.37 -1.04 22.83
N TYR A 57 -11.49 -0.42 23.19
CA TYR A 57 -12.47 0.08 22.22
C TYR A 57 -11.91 1.31 21.49
N SER A 58 -11.22 2.20 22.21
CA SER A 58 -10.53 3.35 21.63
C SER A 58 -9.49 2.93 20.61
N ASN A 59 -8.62 1.97 20.96
CA ASN A 59 -7.57 1.47 20.07
C ASN A 59 -8.16 0.88 18.79
N LYS A 60 -9.27 0.14 18.88
CA LYS A 60 -9.91 -0.48 17.72
C LYS A 60 -10.54 0.57 16.78
N LEU A 61 -11.17 1.61 17.33
CA LEU A 61 -11.72 2.70 16.52
C LEU A 61 -10.61 3.58 15.93
N LYS A 62 -9.51 3.83 16.67
CA LYS A 62 -8.34 4.53 16.13
C LYS A 62 -7.68 3.75 14.99
N ALA A 63 -7.55 2.43 15.11
CA ALA A 63 -7.09 1.59 14.00
C ALA A 63 -7.97 1.75 12.74
N ILE A 64 -9.30 1.84 12.89
CA ILE A 64 -10.21 2.13 11.77
C ILE A 64 -9.99 3.54 11.20
N LEU A 65 -9.78 4.52 12.07
CA LEU A 65 -9.56 5.91 11.68
C LEU A 65 -8.24 6.08 10.93
N ASP A 66 -7.17 5.41 11.37
CA ASP A 66 -5.81 5.63 10.88
C ASP A 66 -5.45 4.72 9.70
N ASP A 67 -6.05 3.54 9.61
CA ASP A 67 -5.74 2.52 8.61
C ASP A 67 -7.00 2.13 7.78
N PRO A 68 -7.17 2.73 6.59
CA PRO A 68 -8.24 2.37 5.66
C PRO A 68 -8.20 0.90 5.21
N GLU A 69 -7.03 0.26 5.11
CA GLU A 69 -6.94 -1.16 4.72
C GLU A 69 -7.45 -2.06 5.84
N PHE A 70 -7.13 -1.71 7.09
CA PHE A 70 -7.68 -2.40 8.26
C PHE A 70 -9.21 -2.33 8.27
N TYR A 71 -9.78 -1.14 8.00
CA TYR A 71 -11.23 -1.01 7.90
C TYR A 71 -11.82 -1.82 6.73
N TYR A 72 -11.19 -1.79 5.55
CA TYR A 72 -11.64 -2.56 4.38
C TYR A 72 -11.67 -4.07 4.65
N ASP A 73 -10.62 -4.60 5.27
CA ASP A 73 -10.54 -6.01 5.66
C ASP A 73 -11.63 -6.40 6.67
N LEU A 74 -11.81 -5.58 7.71
CA LEU A 74 -12.88 -5.76 8.68
C LEU A 74 -14.27 -5.78 7.99
N LEU A 75 -14.47 -4.86 7.03
CA LEU A 75 -15.70 -4.76 6.26
C LEU A 75 -15.96 -6.00 5.42
N CYS A 76 -14.95 -6.52 4.72
CA CYS A 76 -15.04 -7.71 3.89
C CYS A 76 -15.27 -8.98 4.72
N LYS A 77 -14.54 -9.16 5.81
CA LYS A 77 -14.68 -10.32 6.72
C LYS A 77 -16.05 -10.42 7.36
N LYS A 78 -16.73 -9.29 7.56
CA LYS A 78 -18.05 -9.24 8.20
C LYS A 78 -19.15 -8.66 7.31
N LYS A 79 -19.04 -8.85 6.00
CA LYS A 79 -20.03 -8.33 5.03
C LYS A 79 -21.48 -8.76 5.36
N GLU A 80 -21.66 -9.98 5.88
CA GLU A 80 -22.96 -10.56 6.26
C GLU A 80 -23.64 -9.83 7.44
N CYS A 81 -22.88 -9.04 8.20
CA CYS A 81 -23.46 -8.22 9.26
C CYS A 81 -24.23 -7.01 8.72
N LEU A 82 -24.01 -6.62 7.47
CA LEU A 82 -24.55 -5.41 6.85
C LEU A 82 -25.60 -5.74 5.79
N THR A 83 -26.48 -4.78 5.51
CA THR A 83 -27.30 -4.87 4.29
C THR A 83 -26.41 -4.70 3.06
N GLY A 84 -26.77 -5.31 1.93
CA GLY A 84 -25.99 -5.19 0.70
C GLY A 84 -25.77 -3.73 0.25
N VAL A 85 -26.76 -2.86 0.47
CA VAL A 85 -26.64 -1.41 0.18
C VAL A 85 -25.64 -0.73 1.12
N ALA A 86 -25.70 -0.99 2.42
CA ALA A 86 -24.77 -0.40 3.39
C ALA A 86 -23.34 -0.88 3.15
N PHE A 87 -23.15 -2.16 2.87
CA PHE A 87 -21.86 -2.74 2.49
C PHE A 87 -21.30 -2.06 1.24
N LYS A 88 -22.06 -2.00 0.14
CA LYS A 88 -21.61 -1.36 -1.12
C LYS A 88 -21.22 0.11 -0.93
N LYS A 89 -22.05 0.88 -0.20
CA LYS A 89 -21.78 2.31 0.06
C LYS A 89 -20.50 2.49 0.87
N SER A 90 -20.32 1.71 1.93
CA SER A 90 -19.14 1.81 2.79
C SER A 90 -17.88 1.29 2.10
N LYS A 91 -17.99 0.19 1.36
CA LYS A 91 -16.93 -0.36 0.51
C LYS A 91 -16.44 0.71 -0.45
N LYS A 92 -17.32 1.35 -1.21
CA LYS A 92 -16.94 2.44 -2.14
C LYS A 92 -16.23 3.60 -1.44
N ALA A 93 -16.65 3.96 -0.23
CA ALA A 93 -16.06 5.06 0.53
C ALA A 93 -14.63 4.76 0.99
N VAL A 94 -14.39 3.59 1.61
CA VAL A 94 -13.03 3.18 1.99
C VAL A 94 -12.14 2.98 0.78
N MET A 95 -12.69 2.42 -0.30
CA MET A 95 -12.00 2.23 -1.57
C MET A 95 -11.46 3.52 -2.15
N SER A 96 -12.30 4.55 -2.23
CA SER A 96 -11.86 5.88 -2.68
C SER A 96 -10.76 6.46 -1.78
N LYS A 97 -10.75 6.12 -0.49
CA LYS A 97 -9.71 6.57 0.44
C LYS A 97 -8.38 5.84 0.25
N ILE A 98 -8.42 4.53 0.00
CA ILE A 98 -7.23 3.72 -0.32
C ILE A 98 -6.63 4.19 -1.66
N MET A 99 -7.47 4.35 -2.69
CA MET A 99 -7.04 4.77 -4.04
C MET A 99 -6.57 6.22 -4.13
N ALA A 100 -6.81 7.04 -3.11
CA ALA A 100 -6.24 8.39 -3.03
C ALA A 100 -4.70 8.36 -2.95
N SER A 101 -4.10 7.24 -2.53
CA SER A 101 -2.67 7.06 -2.62
C SER A 101 -2.28 6.42 -3.95
N LYS A 102 -1.38 7.08 -4.67
CA LYS A 102 -0.96 6.66 -6.02
C LYS A 102 -0.30 5.28 -6.04
N ILE A 103 0.50 4.92 -5.03
CA ILE A 103 1.09 3.57 -4.95
C ILE A 103 0.01 2.48 -4.85
N TYR A 104 -1.11 2.75 -4.15
CA TYR A 104 -2.22 1.80 -4.06
C TYR A 104 -2.98 1.72 -5.38
N ALA A 105 -3.18 2.84 -6.08
CA ALA A 105 -3.79 2.84 -7.41
C ALA A 105 -2.99 1.96 -8.39
N VAL A 106 -1.66 2.12 -8.43
CA VAL A 106 -0.77 1.28 -9.25
C VAL A 106 -0.83 -0.19 -8.80
N ALA A 107 -0.75 -0.44 -7.49
CA ALA A 107 -0.75 -1.80 -6.95
C ALA A 107 -2.05 -2.55 -7.27
N TYR A 108 -3.20 -1.90 -7.16
CA TYR A 108 -4.47 -2.53 -7.46
C TYR A 108 -4.80 -2.59 -8.94
N TYR A 109 -4.25 -1.68 -9.76
CA TYR A 109 -4.24 -1.86 -11.21
C TYR A 109 -3.54 -3.16 -11.60
N ILE A 110 -2.35 -3.43 -11.05
CA ILE A 110 -1.61 -4.68 -11.24
C ILE A 110 -2.42 -5.88 -10.76
N VAL A 111 -3.00 -5.82 -9.55
CA VAL A 111 -3.84 -6.90 -9.00
C VAL A 111 -5.00 -7.22 -9.93
N ASN A 112 -5.70 -6.20 -10.43
CA ASN A 112 -6.84 -6.37 -11.32
C ASN A 112 -6.42 -6.98 -12.66
N LYS A 113 -5.32 -6.51 -13.25
CA LYS A 113 -4.75 -7.08 -14.49
C LYS A 113 -4.35 -8.54 -14.35
N CYS A 114 -3.92 -8.95 -13.15
CA CYS A 114 -3.61 -10.34 -12.82
C CYS A 114 -4.81 -11.14 -12.28
N ASN A 115 -6.05 -10.63 -12.34
CA ASN A 115 -7.23 -11.28 -11.76
C ASN A 115 -7.08 -11.72 -10.28
N ALA A 116 -6.30 -10.96 -9.50
CA ALA A 116 -5.89 -11.29 -8.14
C ALA A 116 -5.06 -12.60 -7.98
N GLU A 117 -4.56 -13.17 -9.07
CA GLU A 117 -3.65 -14.33 -9.09
C GLU A 117 -2.19 -13.89 -8.94
N ILE A 118 -1.92 -13.03 -7.97
CA ILE A 118 -0.59 -12.46 -7.70
C ILE A 118 -0.37 -12.32 -6.19
N CYS A 119 0.83 -12.63 -5.71
CA CYS A 119 1.14 -12.54 -4.28
C CYS A 119 1.66 -11.15 -3.88
N PRO A 120 1.47 -10.73 -2.61
CA PRO A 120 1.91 -9.41 -2.14
C PRO A 120 3.38 -9.09 -2.40
N SER A 121 4.28 -10.07 -2.27
CA SER A 121 5.72 -9.85 -2.52
C SER A 121 6.03 -9.62 -3.99
N TYR A 122 5.29 -10.24 -4.91
CA TYR A 122 5.51 -10.04 -6.35
C TYR A 122 5.11 -8.64 -6.80
N ILE A 123 4.00 -8.13 -6.26
CA ILE A 123 3.53 -6.76 -6.48
C ILE A 123 4.63 -5.75 -6.13
N GLN A 124 5.41 -6.00 -5.06
CA GLN A 124 6.49 -5.12 -4.65
C GLN A 124 7.58 -4.96 -5.71
N PHE A 125 7.92 -6.03 -6.46
CA PHE A 125 8.88 -5.93 -7.55
C PHE A 125 8.33 -5.11 -8.71
N LEU A 126 7.07 -5.35 -9.09
CA LEU A 126 6.42 -4.60 -10.17
C LEU A 126 6.30 -3.11 -9.83
N LEU A 127 5.97 -2.77 -8.58
CA LEU A 127 5.97 -1.38 -8.10
C LEU A 127 7.36 -0.76 -8.14
N TYR A 128 8.38 -1.50 -7.71
CA TYR A 128 9.76 -1.03 -7.73
C TYR A 128 10.20 -0.73 -9.16
N TYR A 129 10.02 -1.65 -10.10
CA TYR A 129 10.39 -1.43 -11.49
C TYR A 129 9.55 -0.31 -12.14
N SER A 130 8.26 -0.20 -11.82
CA SER A 130 7.43 0.91 -12.28
C SER A 130 7.96 2.27 -11.80
N GLN A 131 8.37 2.38 -10.53
CA GLN A 131 8.95 3.61 -9.99
C GLN A 131 10.30 3.96 -10.65
N VAL A 132 11.23 3.00 -10.74
CA VAL A 132 12.58 3.29 -11.26
C VAL A 132 12.58 3.60 -12.75
N TYR A 133 11.72 2.96 -13.55
CA TYR A 133 11.59 3.30 -14.97
C TYR A 133 10.86 4.63 -15.18
N SER A 134 9.87 4.97 -14.33
CA SER A 134 9.26 6.31 -14.36
C SER A 134 10.31 7.40 -14.10
N LEU A 135 11.15 7.20 -13.07
CA LEU A 135 12.25 8.10 -12.72
C LEU A 135 13.29 8.21 -13.84
N ALA A 136 13.68 7.10 -14.47
CA ALA A 136 14.76 7.08 -15.44
C ALA A 136 14.35 7.54 -16.84
N LEU A 137 13.15 7.16 -17.31
CA LEU A 137 12.64 7.52 -18.65
C LEU A 137 11.96 8.88 -18.69
N TYR A 138 11.25 9.26 -17.61
CA TYR A 138 10.40 10.46 -17.60
C TYR A 138 10.84 11.51 -16.58
N GLU A 139 11.87 11.23 -15.77
CA GLU A 139 12.33 12.11 -14.69
C GLU A 139 11.22 12.50 -13.69
N LYS A 140 10.21 11.63 -13.56
CA LYS A 140 9.04 11.85 -12.72
C LYS A 140 8.92 10.73 -11.70
N GLU A 141 8.52 11.06 -10.48
CA GLU A 141 8.10 10.06 -9.50
C GLU A 141 6.74 9.49 -9.90
N LEU A 142 6.61 8.16 -9.92
CA LEU A 142 5.31 7.52 -10.12
C LEU A 142 4.47 7.65 -8.84
N PHE A 143 5.07 7.46 -7.67
CA PHE A 143 4.48 7.68 -6.36
C PHE A 143 5.50 8.19 -5.34
N GLN A 144 5.01 8.69 -4.21
CA GLN A 144 5.79 9.46 -3.22
C GLN A 144 6.59 8.58 -2.24
N GLU A 145 6.19 7.32 -2.05
CA GLU A 145 6.78 6.42 -1.08
C GLU A 145 8.26 6.12 -1.40
N GLU A 146 9.11 6.12 -0.37
CA GLU A 146 10.54 5.81 -0.50
C GLU A 146 10.79 4.30 -0.58
N CYS A 147 11.87 3.91 -1.27
CA CYS A 147 12.29 2.50 -1.37
C CYS A 147 13.05 2.09 -0.11
N GLY A 148 12.38 1.34 0.77
CA GLY A 148 12.93 0.87 2.04
C GLY A 148 13.94 -0.27 1.89
N VAL A 149 14.90 -0.31 2.82
CA VAL A 149 15.81 -1.44 3.04
C VAL A 149 15.52 -2.03 4.41
N ASN A 150 14.86 -3.19 4.43
CA ASN A 150 14.36 -3.87 5.62
C ASN A 150 14.64 -5.38 5.56
N ASN A 151 14.35 -6.08 6.65
CA ASN A 151 14.61 -7.52 6.80
C ASN A 151 13.70 -8.38 5.92
N GLU A 152 12.54 -7.84 5.54
CA GLU A 152 11.57 -8.43 4.64
C GLU A 152 12.02 -8.31 3.18
N HIS A 153 13.06 -7.51 2.92
CA HIS A 153 13.59 -7.18 1.59
C HIS A 153 12.56 -6.51 0.66
N MET A 154 11.48 -5.95 1.21
CA MET A 154 10.38 -5.36 0.45
C MET A 154 10.53 -3.83 0.35
N PRO A 155 10.50 -3.23 -0.86
CA PRO A 155 10.66 -1.78 -1.05
C PRO A 155 9.58 -0.95 -0.35
N PHE A 156 8.32 -1.38 -0.38
CA PHE A 156 7.18 -0.61 0.16
C PHE A 156 6.48 -1.38 1.27
N LEU A 157 7.15 -1.44 2.44
CA LEU A 157 6.79 -2.31 3.57
C LEU A 157 5.35 -2.13 4.05
N LYS A 158 4.88 -0.88 4.20
CA LYS A 158 3.52 -0.59 4.67
C LYS A 158 2.45 -1.24 3.78
N LEU A 159 2.60 -1.07 2.46
CA LEU A 159 1.69 -1.67 1.47
C LEU A 159 1.78 -3.20 1.50
N TYR A 160 2.99 -3.74 1.57
CA TYR A 160 3.22 -5.19 1.64
C TYR A 160 2.54 -5.82 2.87
N GLU A 161 2.69 -5.21 4.06
CA GLU A 161 2.08 -5.68 5.30
C GLU A 161 0.55 -5.58 5.26
N GLY A 162 0.02 -4.47 4.73
CA GLY A 162 -1.41 -4.28 4.52
C GLY A 162 -2.00 -5.39 3.64
N MET A 163 -1.40 -5.61 2.48
CA MET A 163 -1.78 -6.68 1.55
C MET A 163 -1.66 -8.08 2.16
N LYS A 164 -0.60 -8.35 2.92
CA LYS A 164 -0.40 -9.66 3.59
C LYS A 164 -1.47 -9.92 4.66
N ARG A 165 -1.87 -8.88 5.40
CA ARG A 165 -2.87 -8.96 6.47
C ARG A 165 -4.29 -9.07 5.94
N CYS A 166 -4.61 -8.31 4.88
CA CYS A 166 -5.97 -8.17 4.33
C CYS A 166 -6.25 -9.15 3.16
N GLY A 167 -5.20 -9.73 2.58
CA GLY A 167 -5.28 -10.53 1.36
C GLY A 167 -5.37 -9.67 0.09
N ILE A 168 -5.15 -10.31 -1.04
CA ILE A 168 -5.27 -9.69 -2.36
C ILE A 168 -6.66 -9.97 -2.92
N HIS A 169 -7.38 -8.92 -3.29
CA HIS A 169 -8.71 -9.00 -3.87
C HIS A 169 -8.83 -8.04 -5.03
N ILE A 170 -9.60 -8.41 -6.05
CA ILE A 170 -9.96 -7.50 -7.14
C ILE A 170 -10.74 -6.31 -6.57
N LEU A 171 -10.34 -5.12 -6.98
CA LEU A 171 -11.01 -3.88 -6.60
C LEU A 171 -11.63 -3.24 -7.83
N GLU A 172 -12.92 -2.93 -7.77
CA GLU A 172 -13.61 -2.23 -8.86
C GLU A 172 -13.12 -0.77 -8.93
N GLY A 173 -12.60 -0.37 -10.10
CA GLY A 173 -12.01 0.96 -10.34
C GLY A 173 -10.52 1.04 -10.02
N GLY A 174 -9.98 2.25 -9.98
CA GLY A 174 -8.56 2.55 -9.72
C GLY A 174 -7.82 3.09 -10.94
N GLU A 175 -8.22 2.68 -12.13
CA GLU A 175 -7.68 3.17 -13.41
C GLU A 175 -7.90 4.68 -13.58
N GLU A 176 -9.00 5.22 -13.07
CA GLU A 176 -9.30 6.65 -13.16
C GLU A 176 -8.32 7.55 -12.37
N TYR A 177 -7.49 6.96 -11.50
CA TYR A 177 -6.46 7.67 -10.74
C TYR A 177 -5.09 7.62 -11.42
N LEU A 178 -4.96 6.96 -12.58
CA LEU A 178 -3.72 6.80 -13.32
C LEU A 178 -3.81 7.55 -14.66
N ALA A 179 -2.74 8.24 -15.04
CA ALA A 179 -2.64 8.82 -16.37
C ALA A 179 -2.39 7.72 -17.42
N HIS A 180 -2.75 7.97 -18.68
CA HIS A 180 -2.53 7.00 -19.77
C HIS A 180 -1.05 6.61 -19.90
N GLU A 181 -0.13 7.56 -19.76
CA GLU A 181 1.31 7.30 -19.85
C GLU A 181 1.82 6.49 -18.64
N GLU A 182 1.18 6.64 -17.47
CA GLU A 182 1.48 5.83 -16.29
C GLU A 182 1.00 4.39 -16.50
N ILE A 183 -0.20 4.21 -17.06
CA ILE A 183 -0.77 2.91 -17.44
C ILE A 183 0.14 2.19 -18.45
N ASP A 184 0.55 2.86 -19.52
CA ASP A 184 1.43 2.29 -20.55
C ASP A 184 2.76 1.82 -19.96
N LEU A 185 3.34 2.58 -19.04
CA LEU A 185 4.55 2.20 -18.33
C LEU A 185 4.34 0.96 -17.45
N ILE A 186 3.25 0.93 -16.68
CA ILE A 186 2.96 -0.20 -15.78
C ILE A 186 2.73 -1.47 -16.59
N ASP A 187 1.96 -1.40 -17.67
CA ASP A 187 1.74 -2.54 -18.58
C ASP A 187 3.07 -3.02 -19.19
N ALA A 188 3.94 -2.12 -19.65
CA ALA A 188 5.25 -2.49 -20.18
C ALA A 188 6.16 -3.15 -19.14
N VAL A 189 6.12 -2.70 -17.87
CA VAL A 189 6.83 -3.35 -16.76
C VAL A 189 6.22 -4.74 -16.48
N MET A 190 4.90 -4.87 -16.47
CA MET A 190 4.26 -6.17 -16.29
C MET A 190 4.68 -7.13 -17.40
N ASP A 191 4.62 -6.72 -18.66
CA ASP A 191 5.01 -7.55 -19.81
C ASP A 191 6.47 -7.98 -19.76
N ALA A 192 7.37 -7.11 -19.29
CA ALA A 192 8.79 -7.42 -19.19
C ALA A 192 9.13 -8.33 -18.01
N PHE A 193 8.45 -8.19 -16.86
CA PHE A 193 8.88 -8.83 -15.61
C PHE A 193 8.06 -10.08 -15.23
N THR A 194 6.81 -10.21 -15.70
CA THR A 194 5.92 -11.32 -15.30
C THR A 194 6.35 -12.70 -15.81
N TRP A 195 7.26 -12.76 -16.78
CA TRP A 195 7.91 -14.00 -17.23
C TRP A 195 8.84 -14.62 -16.18
N TYR A 196 9.22 -13.87 -15.15
CA TYR A 196 10.22 -14.28 -14.17
C TYR A 196 9.60 -14.62 -12.82
N GLY A 197 9.91 -15.81 -12.32
CA GLY A 197 9.47 -16.25 -11.00
C GLY A 197 10.16 -15.47 -9.86
N PRO A 198 9.61 -15.53 -8.63
CA PRO A 198 10.09 -14.75 -7.48
C PRO A 198 11.59 -14.89 -7.19
N LYS A 199 12.17 -16.09 -7.36
CA LYS A 199 13.60 -16.33 -7.12
C LYS A 199 14.50 -15.46 -8.00
N ALA A 200 14.14 -15.29 -9.27
CA ALA A 200 14.92 -14.48 -10.21
C ALA A 200 14.84 -13.00 -9.84
N LEU A 201 13.65 -12.49 -9.52
CA LEU A 201 13.45 -11.09 -9.12
C LEU A 201 14.13 -10.76 -7.79
N ILE A 202 14.12 -11.69 -6.83
CA ILE A 202 14.87 -11.54 -5.57
C ILE A 202 16.37 -11.43 -5.86
N ALA A 203 16.92 -12.33 -6.68
CA ALA A 203 18.34 -12.30 -7.00
C ALA A 203 18.74 -11.01 -7.72
N MET A 204 17.92 -10.57 -8.69
CA MET A 204 18.16 -9.34 -9.44
C MET A 204 18.10 -8.10 -8.56
N THR A 205 17.02 -7.91 -7.80
CA THR A 205 16.91 -6.76 -6.90
C THR A 205 17.97 -6.77 -5.79
N THR A 206 18.40 -7.94 -5.31
CA THR A 206 19.49 -8.03 -4.32
C THR A 206 20.81 -7.56 -4.93
N TYR A 207 21.12 -8.00 -6.15
CA TYR A 207 22.30 -7.57 -6.89
C TYR A 207 22.29 -6.05 -7.12
N GLU A 208 21.19 -5.50 -7.64
CA GLU A 208 21.04 -4.06 -7.87
C GLU A 208 21.27 -3.26 -6.58
N LYS A 209 20.59 -3.66 -5.49
CA LYS A 209 20.70 -2.99 -4.19
C LYS A 209 22.14 -3.00 -3.64
N SER A 210 22.93 -4.04 -3.94
CA SER A 210 24.33 -4.11 -3.52
C SER A 210 25.22 -3.06 -4.19
N LEU A 211 24.81 -2.53 -5.34
CA LEU A 211 25.52 -1.49 -6.10
C LEU A 211 25.05 -0.07 -5.76
N MET A 212 23.99 0.06 -4.98
CA MET A 212 23.37 1.35 -4.67
C MET A 212 23.70 1.82 -3.26
N LYS A 213 23.84 3.14 -3.11
CA LYS A 213 24.09 3.77 -1.80
C LYS A 213 22.83 3.76 -0.95
N ILE A 214 22.96 3.24 0.27
CA ILE A 214 21.92 3.31 1.30
C ILE A 214 22.02 4.63 2.04
N SER A 215 20.88 5.29 2.22
CA SER A 215 20.70 6.53 2.97
C SER A 215 19.67 6.32 4.09
N ARG A 216 19.30 7.39 4.80
CA ARG A 216 18.28 7.34 5.85
C ARG A 216 17.22 8.42 5.67
N ASP A 217 15.97 8.06 5.99
CA ASP A 217 14.86 9.01 6.01
C ASP A 217 14.83 9.85 7.30
N LYS A 218 13.85 10.75 7.41
CA LYS A 218 13.63 11.60 8.60
C LYS A 218 13.30 10.84 9.88
N TYR A 219 12.92 9.58 9.77
CA TYR A 219 12.62 8.67 10.89
C TYR A 219 13.76 7.68 11.16
N ASN A 220 14.94 7.91 10.56
CA ASN A 220 16.12 7.08 10.68
C ASN A 220 16.00 5.67 10.06
N ASN A 221 15.01 5.43 9.19
CA ASN A 221 14.86 4.18 8.44
C ASN A 221 15.85 4.13 7.28
N LYS A 222 16.41 2.96 6.97
CA LYS A 222 17.28 2.77 5.81
C LYS A 222 16.46 2.80 4.52
N ILE A 223 16.88 3.63 3.56
CA ILE A 223 16.22 3.77 2.25
C ILE A 223 17.25 3.88 1.12
N ILE A 224 16.82 3.60 -0.10
CA ILE A 224 17.53 3.99 -1.32
C ILE A 224 16.82 5.21 -1.88
N ALA A 225 17.48 6.37 -1.84
CA ALA A 225 16.92 7.62 -2.29
C ALA A 225 16.56 7.56 -3.79
N LYS A 226 15.48 8.23 -4.19
CA LYS A 226 15.01 8.26 -5.58
C LYS A 226 16.05 8.78 -6.57
N ASP A 227 16.91 9.72 -6.18
CA ASP A 227 18.02 10.17 -7.03
C ASP A 227 19.07 9.06 -7.27
N THR A 228 19.35 8.22 -6.26
CA THR A 228 20.22 7.05 -6.42
C THR A 228 19.58 6.04 -7.38
N LEU A 229 18.28 5.74 -7.20
CA LEU A 229 17.53 4.84 -8.08
C LEU A 229 17.54 5.36 -9.52
N LYS A 230 17.23 6.64 -9.72
CA LYS A 230 17.21 7.32 -11.01
C LYS A 230 18.55 7.24 -11.70
N THR A 231 19.64 7.56 -11.00
CA THR A 231 21.00 7.54 -11.56
C THR A 231 21.36 6.12 -12.00
N TYR A 232 21.17 5.14 -11.12
CA TYR A 232 21.48 3.74 -11.42
C TYR A 232 20.68 3.21 -12.62
N PHE A 233 19.38 3.51 -12.70
CA PHE A 233 18.56 3.06 -13.83
C PHE A 233 18.83 3.85 -15.11
N LYS A 234 19.25 5.12 -15.06
CA LYS A 234 19.74 5.82 -16.25
C LYS A 234 20.97 5.13 -16.85
N ASP A 235 21.92 4.71 -16.02
CA ASP A 235 23.09 3.94 -16.48
C ASP A 235 22.67 2.60 -17.12
N ILE A 236 21.64 1.94 -16.57
CA ILE A 236 21.04 0.74 -17.17
C ILE A 236 20.45 1.06 -18.54
N LEU A 237 19.64 2.12 -18.65
CA LEU A 237 19.02 2.50 -19.93
C LEU A 237 20.07 2.72 -21.01
N GLU A 238 21.18 3.39 -20.67
CA GLU A 238 22.30 3.61 -21.59
C GLU A 238 23.01 2.30 -21.94
N HIS A 239 23.36 1.48 -20.95
CA HIS A 239 24.09 0.24 -21.18
C HIS A 239 23.32 -0.76 -22.03
N TYR A 240 22.03 -0.93 -21.76
CA TYR A 240 21.14 -1.86 -22.46
C TYR A 240 20.46 -1.24 -23.69
N GLN A 241 20.77 0.02 -24.01
CA GLN A 241 20.20 0.76 -25.15
C GLN A 241 18.67 0.72 -25.15
N ILE A 242 18.06 1.07 -24.01
CA ILE A 242 16.62 1.15 -23.78
C ILE A 242 16.21 2.62 -23.93
N LYS A 243 15.52 2.93 -25.03
CA LYS A 243 15.10 4.30 -25.37
C LYS A 243 13.65 4.61 -25.01
N GLY A 244 12.89 3.59 -24.59
CA GLY A 244 11.50 3.74 -24.22
C GLY A 244 10.91 2.46 -23.65
N ILE A 245 9.65 2.55 -23.23
CA ILE A 245 8.97 1.48 -22.47
C ILE A 245 8.90 0.13 -23.20
N LYS A 246 8.82 0.14 -24.54
CA LYS A 246 8.77 -1.08 -25.36
C LYS A 246 10.06 -1.91 -25.31
N GLU A 247 11.15 -1.32 -24.82
CA GLU A 247 12.47 -1.95 -24.78
C GLU A 247 12.87 -2.36 -23.35
N ILE A 248 11.98 -2.18 -22.36
CA ILE A 248 12.25 -2.49 -20.95
C ILE A 248 12.70 -3.95 -20.76
N SER A 249 12.16 -4.90 -21.55
CA SER A 249 12.49 -6.33 -21.42
C SER A 249 13.98 -6.65 -21.67
N LYS A 250 14.70 -5.81 -22.44
CA LYS A 250 16.13 -6.01 -22.71
C LYS A 250 16.95 -6.16 -21.42
N TYR A 251 16.57 -5.45 -20.36
CA TYR A 251 17.26 -5.52 -19.09
C TYR A 251 17.08 -6.85 -18.35
N PRO A 252 15.86 -7.24 -17.90
CA PRO A 252 15.68 -8.48 -17.17
C PRO A 252 16.07 -9.72 -17.98
N ASP A 253 15.87 -9.71 -19.31
CA ASP A 253 16.22 -10.82 -20.21
C ASP A 253 17.71 -11.17 -20.15
N GLN A 254 18.58 -10.15 -20.13
CA GLN A 254 20.03 -10.34 -20.08
C GLN A 254 20.52 -10.47 -18.64
N ARG A 255 20.07 -9.58 -17.74
CA ARG A 255 20.57 -9.53 -16.36
C ARG A 255 20.32 -10.82 -15.59
N ILE A 256 19.17 -11.46 -15.79
CA ILE A 256 18.84 -12.71 -15.10
C ILE A 256 19.72 -13.87 -15.59
N LEU A 257 20.14 -13.86 -16.85
CA LEU A 257 21.10 -14.83 -17.38
C LEU A 257 22.46 -14.62 -16.72
N ASP A 258 22.96 -13.39 -16.68
CA ASP A 258 24.24 -13.05 -16.04
C ASP A 258 24.28 -13.51 -14.57
N ILE A 259 23.23 -13.23 -13.81
CA ILE A 259 23.13 -13.62 -12.40
C ILE A 259 23.13 -15.14 -12.22
N LYS A 260 22.45 -15.88 -13.11
CA LYS A 260 22.45 -17.34 -13.08
C LYS A 260 23.85 -17.92 -13.35
N GLU A 261 24.63 -17.30 -14.23
CA GLU A 261 25.99 -17.72 -14.52
C GLU A 261 26.95 -17.44 -13.35
N LEU A 262 26.80 -16.30 -12.68
CA LEU A 262 27.56 -15.96 -11.46
C LEU A 262 27.24 -16.87 -10.26
N SER A 263 26.12 -17.59 -10.30
CA SER A 263 25.67 -18.49 -9.22
C SER A 263 26.06 -19.96 -9.44
N LYS A 264 26.75 -20.28 -10.54
CA LYS A 264 27.31 -21.61 -10.84
C LYS A 264 28.74 -21.70 -10.32
#